data_AF-A0A3C1NGB6-F1
#
_entry.id   AF-A0A3C1NGB6-F1
#
_cell.length_a   1.000
_cell.length_b   1.000
_cell.length_c   1.000
_cell.angle_alpha   90.00
_cell.angle_beta   90.00
_cell.angle_gamma   90.00
#
_symmetry.space_group_name_H-M   'P 1'
#
loop_
_entity.id
_entity.type
_entity.pdbx_description
1 polymer ?
#
loop_
_entity_poly.entity_id
_entity_poly.type
_entity_poly.pdbx_seq_one_letter_code
_entity_poly.pdbx_strand_id
1 'polypeptide(L)'
;MPELDPLLLSRIQFAFTISFHILFPSFTIGLAAWLVVLEALWLKTGKAIYLDIAQHWTKIFAVSFGMGVVSGVVLSYEFGTNWSELSRRGGNVIGPLMSYEVLTAFFLEAGFLGIMLFGAKRVSKPVHFFAACMVALGTVISAFWILSANSWMQTPAGFRVADDGVLHVTDWGEAIFNPSFPYRFAHMLAAAYLTTAFIVAGIGAW
;
A
#
# COMPACT_ATOMS: atom_id res chain seq x y z
N MET A 1 32.74 5.31 -23.67
CA MET A 1 31.30 5.01 -23.72
C MET A 1 30.60 6.35 -23.75
N PRO A 2 29.59 6.61 -24.60
CA PRO A 2 28.79 7.83 -24.46
C PRO A 2 28.26 7.87 -23.02
N GLU A 3 28.45 8.98 -22.31
CA GLU A 3 27.92 9.14 -20.96
C GLU A 3 26.40 8.98 -21.02
N LEU A 4 25.88 8.00 -20.27
CA LEU A 4 24.44 7.78 -20.18
C LEU A 4 23.84 8.96 -19.41
N ASP A 5 22.79 9.58 -19.99
CA ASP A 5 22.07 10.69 -19.37
C ASP A 5 21.56 10.29 -17.97
N PRO A 6 21.97 11.01 -16.89
CA PRO A 6 21.51 10.74 -15.54
C PRO A 6 19.98 10.73 -15.40
N LEU A 7 19.26 11.58 -16.15
CA LEU A 7 17.81 11.60 -16.11
C LEU A 7 17.20 10.30 -16.64
N LEU A 8 17.76 9.76 -17.73
CA LEU A 8 17.34 8.47 -18.27
C LEU A 8 17.65 7.33 -17.28
N LEU A 9 18.83 7.33 -16.67
CA LEU A 9 19.20 6.32 -15.67
C LEU A 9 18.28 6.37 -14.45
N SER A 10 17.97 7.56 -13.93
CA SER A 10 17.03 7.73 -12.82
C SER A 10 15.62 7.23 -13.16
N ARG A 11 15.14 7.43 -14.40
CA ARG A 11 13.86 6.89 -14.87
C ARG A 11 13.86 5.37 -14.92
N ILE A 12 14.92 4.77 -15.47
CA ILE A 12 15.06 3.30 -15.56
C ILE A 12 15.11 2.69 -14.15
N GLN A 13 15.91 3.28 -13.26
CA GLN A 13 16.02 2.83 -11.88
C GLN A 13 14.66 2.90 -11.16
N PHE A 14 13.99 4.06 -11.20
CA PHE A 14 12.68 4.22 -10.56
C PHE A 14 11.64 3.26 -11.16
N ALA A 15 11.64 3.09 -12.48
CA ALA A 15 10.75 2.15 -13.16
C ALA A 15 10.98 0.70 -12.70
N PHE A 16 12.24 0.29 -12.54
CA PHE A 16 12.57 -1.03 -12.00
C PHE A 16 12.06 -1.17 -10.56
N THR A 17 12.41 -0.23 -9.69
CA THR A 17 12.05 -0.26 -8.27
C THR A 17 10.54 -0.30 -8.07
N ILE A 18 9.79 0.59 -8.72
CA ILE A 18 8.33 0.64 -8.56
C ILE A 18 7.62 -0.57 -9.18
N SER A 19 8.13 -1.10 -10.30
CA SER A 19 7.54 -2.29 -10.95
C SER A 19 7.71 -3.55 -10.10
N PHE A 20 8.85 -3.69 -9.40
CA PHE A 20 9.02 -4.76 -8.42
C PHE A 20 8.20 -4.51 -7.16
N HIS A 21 8.20 -3.28 -6.67
CA HIS A 21 7.47 -2.92 -5.47
C HIS A 21 5.99 -3.24 -5.62
N ILE A 22 5.32 -2.85 -6.71
CA ILE A 22 3.85 -2.99 -6.82
C ILE A 22 3.35 -4.44 -6.73
N LEU A 23 4.19 -5.43 -7.05
CA LEU A 23 3.85 -6.86 -6.96
C LEU A 23 3.44 -7.27 -5.54
N PHE A 24 4.01 -6.65 -4.52
CA PHE A 24 3.79 -7.04 -3.13
C PHE A 24 2.51 -6.41 -2.53
N PRO A 25 2.39 -5.07 -2.38
CA PRO A 25 1.17 -4.36 -1.98
C PRO A 25 -0.07 -4.75 -2.78
N SER A 26 0.01 -4.89 -4.11
CA SER A 26 -1.17 -5.29 -4.89
C SER A 26 -1.72 -6.65 -4.46
N PHE A 27 -0.84 -7.58 -4.10
CA PHE A 27 -1.22 -8.89 -3.60
C PHE A 27 -1.61 -8.86 -2.11
N THR A 28 -0.89 -8.14 -1.25
CA THR A 28 -1.18 -8.09 0.19
C THR A 28 -2.47 -7.35 0.52
N ILE A 29 -2.84 -6.30 -0.23
CA ILE A 29 -4.13 -5.61 -0.07
C ILE A 29 -5.30 -6.59 -0.20
N GLY A 30 -5.33 -7.39 -1.28
CA GLY A 30 -6.39 -8.38 -1.46
C GLY A 30 -6.25 -9.58 -0.53
N LEU A 31 -5.02 -9.99 -0.21
CA LEU A 31 -4.81 -11.14 0.67
C LEU A 31 -5.23 -10.85 2.12
N ALA A 32 -5.03 -9.62 2.60
CA ALA A 32 -5.53 -9.21 3.91
C ALA A 32 -7.07 -9.30 3.98
N ALA A 33 -7.77 -8.81 2.94
CA ALA A 33 -9.22 -8.92 2.85
C ALA A 33 -9.68 -10.40 2.78
N TRP A 34 -8.97 -11.24 2.04
CA TRP A 34 -9.25 -12.68 1.97
C TRP A 34 -9.10 -13.38 3.32
N LEU A 35 -8.06 -13.05 4.08
CA LEU A 35 -7.84 -13.59 5.42
C LEU A 35 -8.96 -13.20 6.38
N VAL A 36 -9.45 -11.96 6.31
CA VAL A 36 -10.64 -11.52 7.08
C VAL A 36 -11.86 -12.35 6.72
N VAL A 37 -12.12 -12.62 5.43
CA VAL A 37 -13.25 -13.46 5.00
C VAL A 37 -13.13 -14.87 5.57
N LEU A 38 -11.95 -15.49 5.50
CA LEU A 38 -11.72 -16.84 6.03
C LEU A 38 -11.90 -16.91 7.54
N GLU A 39 -11.35 -15.95 8.28
CA GLU A 39 -11.53 -15.90 9.74
C GLU A 39 -12.99 -15.64 10.12
N ALA A 40 -13.70 -14.77 9.41
CA ALA A 40 -15.12 -14.55 9.63
C ALA A 40 -15.95 -15.82 9.38
N LEU A 41 -15.65 -16.55 8.31
CA LEU A 41 -16.29 -17.83 8.01
C LEU A 41 -15.99 -18.88 9.09
N TRP A 42 -14.74 -18.97 9.55
CA TRP A 42 -14.37 -19.85 10.66
C TRP A 42 -15.15 -19.51 11.94
N LEU A 43 -15.22 -18.23 12.32
CA LEU A 43 -15.95 -17.78 13.50
C LEU A 43 -17.46 -18.07 13.40
N LYS A 44 -18.03 -17.90 12.19
CA LYS A 44 -19.46 -18.11 11.94
C LYS A 44 -19.83 -19.59 11.90
N THR A 45 -19.02 -20.44 11.27
CA THR A 45 -19.39 -21.84 11.00
C THR A 45 -18.69 -22.85 11.89
N GLY A 46 -17.62 -22.48 12.59
CA GLY A 46 -16.80 -23.39 13.39
C GLY A 46 -16.03 -24.45 12.59
N LYS A 47 -16.02 -24.36 11.25
CA LYS A 47 -15.39 -25.37 10.39
C LYS A 47 -13.87 -25.16 10.35
N ALA A 48 -13.11 -26.17 10.75
CA ALA A 48 -11.64 -26.10 10.83
C ALA A 48 -10.97 -25.73 9.48
N ILE A 49 -11.55 -26.17 8.36
CA ILE A 49 -11.02 -25.90 7.01
C ILE A 49 -10.75 -24.42 6.74
N TYR A 50 -11.60 -23.51 7.20
CA TYR A 50 -11.40 -22.07 6.98
C TYR A 50 -10.19 -21.55 7.76
N LEU A 51 -9.97 -22.06 8.97
CA LEU A 51 -8.79 -21.72 9.78
C LEU A 51 -7.52 -22.30 9.16
N ASP A 52 -7.56 -23.53 8.65
CA ASP A 52 -6.42 -24.18 8.01
C ASP A 52 -5.98 -23.40 6.76
N ILE A 53 -6.95 -22.99 5.93
CA ILE A 53 -6.71 -22.14 4.76
C ILE A 53 -6.18 -20.77 5.19
N ALA A 54 -6.77 -20.14 6.21
CA ALA A 54 -6.27 -18.85 6.70
C ALA A 54 -4.82 -18.94 7.17
N GLN A 55 -4.47 -19.95 7.97
CA GLN A 55 -3.10 -20.15 8.46
C GLN A 55 -2.09 -20.41 7.34
N HIS A 56 -2.51 -21.10 6.27
CA HIS A 56 -1.68 -21.29 5.09
C HIS A 56 -1.36 -19.93 4.44
N TRP A 57 -2.40 -19.14 4.13
CA TRP A 57 -2.24 -17.85 3.47
C TRP A 57 -1.58 -16.78 4.34
N THR A 58 -1.72 -16.83 5.68
CA THR A 58 -1.03 -15.90 6.59
C THR A 58 0.49 -16.00 6.48
N LYS A 59 1.05 -17.19 6.23
CA LYS A 59 2.50 -17.34 6.03
C LYS A 59 2.97 -16.66 4.73
N ILE A 60 2.21 -16.86 3.65
CA ILE A 60 2.48 -16.23 2.35
C ILE A 60 2.34 -14.71 2.48
N PHE A 61 1.28 -14.25 3.14
CA PHE A 61 1.05 -12.84 3.47
C PHE A 61 2.25 -12.23 4.18
N ALA A 62 2.78 -12.89 5.22
CA ALA A 62 3.93 -12.37 5.98
C ALA A 62 5.17 -12.16 5.10
N VAL A 63 5.46 -13.10 4.20
CA VAL A 63 6.61 -13.00 3.28
C VAL A 63 6.40 -11.85 2.28
N SER A 64 5.25 -11.82 1.62
CA SER A 64 4.93 -10.76 0.66
C SER A 64 4.91 -9.38 1.32
N PHE A 65 4.35 -9.28 2.53
CA PHE A 65 4.32 -8.05 3.31
C PHE A 65 5.74 -7.57 3.63
N GLY A 66 6.61 -8.45 4.13
CA GLY A 66 8.01 -8.13 4.40
C GLY A 66 8.75 -7.61 3.16
N MET A 67 8.55 -8.25 2.00
CA MET A 67 9.13 -7.78 0.74
C MET A 67 8.57 -6.42 0.29
N GLY A 68 7.27 -6.18 0.54
CA GLY A 68 6.64 -4.88 0.32
C GLY A 68 7.30 -3.78 1.16
N VAL A 69 7.52 -4.01 2.45
CA VAL A 69 8.20 -3.05 3.34
C VAL A 69 9.61 -2.74 2.84
N VAL A 70 10.43 -3.76 2.54
CA VAL A 70 11.81 -3.57 2.09
C VAL A 70 11.88 -2.77 0.79
N SER A 71 11.06 -3.14 -0.19
CA SER A 71 11.04 -2.44 -1.49
C SER A 71 10.45 -1.02 -1.39
N GLY A 72 9.47 -0.80 -0.51
CA GLY A 72 8.87 0.52 -0.28
C GLY A 72 9.85 1.50 0.37
N VAL A 73 10.68 1.04 1.30
CA VAL A 73 11.75 1.85 1.89
C VAL A 73 12.71 2.35 0.80
N VAL A 74 13.15 1.47 -0.11
CA VAL A 74 14.01 1.86 -1.24
C VAL A 74 13.35 2.95 -2.08
N LEU A 75 12.08 2.74 -2.47
CA LEU A 75 11.31 3.70 -3.26
C LEU A 75 11.20 5.06 -2.58
N SER A 76 10.98 5.09 -1.26
CA SER A 76 10.87 6.34 -0.50
C SER A 76 12.15 7.19 -0.54
N TYR A 77 13.32 6.55 -0.48
CA TYR A 77 14.61 7.24 -0.57
C TYR A 77 14.92 7.71 -1.99
N GLU A 78 14.44 7.01 -3.03
CA GLU A 78 14.68 7.41 -4.43
C GLU A 78 14.10 8.80 -4.75
N PHE A 79 13.00 9.22 -4.11
CA PHE A 79 12.48 10.59 -4.23
C PHE A 79 13.51 11.64 -3.80
N GLY A 80 14.27 11.37 -2.74
CA GLY A 80 15.30 12.27 -2.23
C GLY A 80 16.60 12.22 -3.05
N THR A 81 17.06 11.02 -3.41
CA THR A 81 18.36 10.84 -4.04
C THR A 81 18.35 11.15 -5.54
N ASN A 82 17.27 10.80 -6.24
CA ASN A 82 17.22 10.85 -7.71
C ASN A 82 16.27 11.93 -8.23
N TRP A 83 15.37 12.45 -7.38
CA TRP A 83 14.32 13.40 -7.77
C TRP A 83 14.32 14.64 -6.87
N SER A 84 15.51 15.21 -6.61
CA SER A 84 15.71 16.32 -5.67
C SER A 84 14.85 17.56 -5.99
N GLU A 85 14.70 17.92 -7.27
CA GLU A 85 13.88 19.08 -7.64
C GLU A 85 12.37 18.83 -7.49
N LEU A 86 11.92 17.58 -7.72
CA LEU A 86 10.54 17.18 -7.39
C LEU A 86 10.31 17.30 -5.89
N SER A 87 11.24 16.80 -5.08
CA SER A 87 11.18 16.89 -3.62
C SER A 87 11.21 18.34 -3.13
N ARG A 88 12.03 19.21 -3.73
CA ARG A 88 12.12 20.63 -3.38
C ARG A 88 10.83 21.38 -3.71
N ARG A 89 10.29 21.21 -4.92
CA ARG A 89 9.10 21.95 -5.37
C ARG A 89 7.80 21.37 -4.82
N GLY A 90 7.63 20.06 -4.92
CA GLY A 90 6.39 19.35 -4.58
C GLY A 90 6.30 18.86 -3.14
N GLY A 91 7.38 18.95 -2.36
CA GLY A 91 7.45 18.39 -1.01
C GLY A 91 6.37 18.92 -0.04
N ASN A 92 5.97 20.18 -0.19
CA ASN A 92 4.89 20.78 0.62
C ASN A 92 3.49 20.21 0.34
N VAL A 93 3.31 19.48 -0.77
CA VAL A 93 2.05 18.79 -1.11
C VAL A 93 2.21 17.28 -0.90
N ILE A 94 3.21 16.68 -1.55
CA ILE A 94 3.40 15.22 -1.59
C ILE A 94 3.93 14.69 -0.24
N GLY A 95 4.82 15.43 0.41
CA GLY A 95 5.47 15.02 1.65
C GLY A 95 4.47 14.71 2.77
N PRO A 96 3.50 15.61 3.07
CA PRO A 96 2.44 15.32 4.03
C PRO A 96 1.60 14.09 3.68
N LEU A 97 1.19 13.91 2.41
CA LEU A 97 0.41 12.75 1.98
C LEU A 97 1.16 11.43 2.21
N MET A 98 2.45 11.38 1.85
CA MET A 98 3.31 10.22 2.12
C MET A 98 3.57 10.02 3.62
N SER A 99 3.66 11.10 4.40
CA SER A 99 3.82 11.01 5.85
C SER A 99 2.57 10.43 6.52
N TYR A 100 1.38 10.78 6.05
CA TYR A 100 0.12 10.21 6.54
C TYR A 100 0.00 8.72 6.24
N GLU A 101 0.52 8.24 5.11
CA GLU A 101 0.62 6.81 4.84
C GLU A 101 1.36 6.09 5.97
N VAL A 102 2.55 6.57 6.34
CA VAL A 102 3.34 5.97 7.43
C VAL A 102 2.57 6.06 8.75
N LEU A 103 2.11 7.25 9.12
CA LEU A 103 1.52 7.53 10.44
C LEU A 103 0.18 6.81 10.67
N THR A 104 -0.62 6.63 9.62
CA THR A 104 -1.98 6.08 9.77
C THR A 104 -2.11 4.64 9.30
N ALA A 105 -1.45 4.27 8.20
CA ALA A 105 -1.54 2.92 7.65
C ALA A 105 -0.44 2.01 8.22
N PHE A 106 0.83 2.37 8.07
CA PHE A 106 1.92 1.48 8.49
C PHE A 106 1.94 1.24 9.99
N PHE A 107 1.64 2.25 10.81
CA PHE A 107 1.51 2.05 12.26
C PHE A 107 0.34 1.14 12.61
N LEU A 108 -0.80 1.26 11.91
CA LEU A 108 -1.95 0.39 12.12
C LEU A 108 -1.61 -1.06 11.72
N GLU A 109 -1.03 -1.25 10.54
CA GLU A 109 -0.58 -2.56 10.06
C GLU A 109 0.45 -3.16 11.01
N ALA A 110 1.56 -2.46 11.30
CA ALA A 110 2.64 -2.97 12.15
C ALA A 110 2.16 -3.27 13.57
N GLY A 111 1.24 -2.47 14.11
CA GLY A 111 0.66 -2.67 15.44
C GLY A 111 -0.17 -3.95 15.55
N PHE A 112 -0.97 -4.27 14.54
CA PHE A 112 -1.86 -5.45 14.56
C PHE A 112 -1.29 -6.69 13.87
N LEU A 113 -0.30 -6.53 12.99
CA LEU A 113 0.34 -7.62 12.25
C LEU A 113 0.96 -8.65 13.19
N GLY A 114 1.63 -8.21 14.26
CA GLY A 114 2.19 -9.13 15.25
C GLY A 114 1.14 -10.04 15.89
N ILE A 115 -0.07 -9.51 16.14
CA ILE A 115 -1.19 -10.28 16.68
C ILE A 115 -1.74 -11.23 15.61
N MET A 116 -1.89 -10.77 14.37
CA MET A 116 -2.37 -11.60 13.26
C MET A 116 -1.40 -12.77 12.94
N LEU A 117 -0.09 -12.57 13.06
CA LEU A 117 0.90 -13.60 12.75
C LEU A 117 1.13 -14.59 13.92
N PHE A 118 1.14 -14.09 15.16
CA PHE A 118 1.60 -14.87 16.33
C PHE A 118 0.55 -15.00 17.43
N GLY A 119 -0.60 -14.33 17.31
CA GLY A 119 -1.62 -14.23 18.34
C GLY A 119 -2.61 -15.39 18.38
N ALA A 120 -2.66 -16.26 17.36
CA ALA A 120 -3.69 -17.31 17.23
C ALA A 120 -3.88 -18.21 18.47
N LYS A 121 -2.81 -18.44 19.25
CA LYS A 121 -2.85 -19.20 20.53
C LYS A 121 -2.61 -18.34 21.77
N ARG A 122 -2.47 -17.02 21.62
CA ARG A 122 -2.09 -16.08 22.69
C ARG A 122 -3.17 -15.04 23.00
N VAL A 123 -4.10 -14.80 22.08
CA VAL A 123 -5.25 -13.90 22.27
C VAL A 123 -6.57 -14.63 22.03
N SER A 124 -7.68 -14.04 22.44
CA SER A 124 -9.01 -14.58 22.17
C SER A 124 -9.33 -14.51 20.67
N LYS A 125 -10.20 -15.41 20.18
CA LYS A 125 -10.59 -15.45 18.76
C LYS A 125 -11.13 -14.11 18.23
N PRO A 126 -11.98 -13.36 18.97
CA PRO A 126 -12.46 -12.06 18.51
C PRO A 126 -11.34 -11.01 18.41
N VAL A 127 -10.34 -11.06 19.31
CA VAL A 127 -9.19 -10.14 19.27
C VAL A 127 -8.29 -10.46 18.07
N HIS A 128 -8.08 -11.74 17.78
CA HIS A 128 -7.35 -12.15 16.58
C HIS A 128 -8.04 -11.66 15.30
N PHE A 129 -9.35 -11.87 15.19
CA PHE A 129 -10.14 -11.42 14.05
C PHE A 129 -10.15 -9.89 13.92
N PHE A 130 -10.25 -9.17 15.04
CA PHE A 130 -10.12 -7.71 15.05
C PHE A 130 -8.76 -7.27 14.52
N ALA A 131 -7.67 -7.93 14.91
CA ALA A 131 -6.34 -7.64 14.39
C ALA A 131 -6.27 -7.87 12.87
N ALA A 132 -6.81 -8.97 12.35
CA ALA A 132 -6.90 -9.22 10.92
C ALA A 132 -7.69 -8.11 10.19
N CYS A 133 -8.80 -7.65 10.77
CA CYS A 133 -9.57 -6.52 10.23
C CYS A 133 -8.78 -5.21 10.22
N MET A 134 -8.01 -4.92 11.27
CA MET A 134 -7.17 -3.72 11.34
C MET A 134 -6.02 -3.75 10.34
N VAL A 135 -5.41 -4.92 10.11
CA VAL A 135 -4.41 -5.09 9.06
C VAL A 135 -5.04 -4.86 7.68
N ALA A 136 -6.20 -5.46 7.39
CA ALA A 136 -6.89 -5.26 6.11
C ALA A 136 -7.36 -3.81 5.90
N LEU A 137 -7.79 -3.12 6.97
CA LEU A 137 -8.12 -1.70 6.91
C LEU A 137 -6.86 -0.85 6.66
N GLY A 138 -5.76 -1.18 7.32
CA GLY A 138 -4.46 -0.54 7.13
C GLY A 138 -4.01 -0.55 5.67
N THR A 139 -4.10 -1.71 4.99
CA THR A 139 -3.67 -1.82 3.59
C THR A 139 -4.51 -0.96 2.65
N VAL A 140 -5.81 -0.79 2.93
CA VAL A 140 -6.69 0.12 2.18
C VAL A 140 -6.36 1.59 2.46
N ILE A 141 -6.04 1.94 3.72
CA ILE A 141 -5.61 3.30 4.09
C ILE A 141 -4.24 3.64 3.46
N SER A 142 -3.31 2.68 3.38
CA SER A 142 -2.03 2.89 2.68
C SER A 142 -2.29 3.17 1.21
N ALA A 143 -3.10 2.33 0.55
CA ALA A 143 -3.49 2.54 -0.84
C ALA A 143 -4.15 3.91 -1.05
N PHE A 144 -4.95 4.39 -0.10
CA PHE A 144 -5.58 5.71 -0.16
C PHE A 144 -4.53 6.84 -0.23
N TRP A 145 -3.58 6.87 0.71
CA TRP A 145 -2.62 7.97 0.79
C TRP A 145 -1.63 7.98 -0.37
N ILE A 146 -1.10 6.82 -0.76
CA ILE A 146 -0.16 6.74 -1.88
C ILE A 146 -0.84 7.05 -3.22
N LEU A 147 -2.10 6.64 -3.41
CA LEU A 147 -2.86 6.99 -4.61
C LEU A 147 -3.30 8.45 -4.58
N SER A 148 -3.57 9.04 -3.42
CA SER A 148 -3.84 10.48 -3.33
C SER A 148 -2.64 11.27 -3.86
N ALA A 149 -1.44 10.96 -3.37
CA ALA A 149 -0.19 11.56 -3.83
C ALA A 149 0.05 11.32 -5.34
N ASN A 150 -0.07 10.07 -5.79
CA ASN A 150 0.17 9.73 -7.19
C ASN A 150 -0.86 10.36 -8.14
N SER A 151 -2.13 10.44 -7.74
CA SER A 151 -3.20 11.07 -8.52
C SER A 151 -3.01 12.58 -8.58
N TRP A 152 -2.53 13.20 -7.49
CA TRP A 152 -2.20 14.61 -7.48
C TRP A 152 -1.08 14.94 -8.49
N MET A 153 -0.08 14.05 -8.63
CA MET A 153 0.96 14.22 -9.66
C MET A 153 0.42 14.17 -11.10
N GLN A 154 -0.78 13.63 -11.33
CA GLN A 154 -1.40 13.50 -12.64
C GLN A 154 -2.41 14.62 -12.92
N THR A 155 -3.22 14.96 -11.91
CA THR A 155 -4.21 16.05 -11.97
C THR A 155 -4.04 16.96 -10.75
N PRO A 156 -3.01 17.81 -10.71
CA PRO A 156 -2.76 18.69 -9.57
C PRO A 156 -3.94 19.64 -9.31
N ALA A 157 -4.38 19.74 -8.06
CA ALA A 157 -5.45 20.63 -7.61
C ALA A 157 -5.16 21.14 -6.19
N GLY A 158 -5.86 22.19 -5.74
CA GLY A 158 -5.71 22.72 -4.39
C GLY A 158 -4.31 23.27 -4.06
N PHE A 159 -3.59 23.84 -5.01
CA PHE A 159 -2.24 24.39 -4.79
C PHE A 159 -2.01 25.73 -5.52
N ARG A 160 -1.00 26.47 -5.05
CA ARG A 160 -0.42 27.64 -5.73
C ARG A 160 1.08 27.47 -5.92
N VAL A 161 1.63 28.14 -6.92
CA VAL A 161 3.08 28.23 -7.15
C VAL A 161 3.58 29.51 -6.48
N ALA A 162 4.58 29.40 -5.60
CA ALA A 162 5.28 30.55 -5.02
C ALA A 162 6.35 31.11 -5.98
N ASP A 163 6.88 32.29 -5.68
CA ASP A 163 7.85 33.00 -6.53
C ASP A 163 9.16 32.20 -6.73
N ASP A 164 9.52 31.32 -5.79
CA ASP A 164 10.68 30.42 -5.83
C ASP A 164 10.40 29.07 -6.54
N GLY A 165 9.21 28.94 -7.12
CA GLY A 165 8.71 27.74 -7.81
C GLY A 165 8.23 26.62 -6.89
N VAL A 166 8.18 26.83 -5.58
CA VAL A 166 7.68 25.85 -4.61
C VAL A 166 6.14 25.81 -4.63
N LEU A 167 5.59 24.60 -4.58
CA LEU A 167 4.16 24.35 -4.62
C LEU A 167 3.60 24.34 -3.20
N HIS A 168 2.67 25.23 -2.90
CA HIS A 168 2.02 25.29 -1.59
C HIS A 168 0.56 24.89 -1.70
N VAL A 169 0.11 24.02 -0.80
CA VAL A 169 -1.31 23.65 -0.72
C VAL A 169 -2.14 24.86 -0.31
N THR A 170 -3.22 25.10 -1.04
CA THR A 170 -4.25 26.10 -0.74
C THR A 170 -5.52 25.44 -0.21
N ASP A 171 -5.81 24.21 -0.64
CA ASP A 171 -6.95 23.43 -0.19
C ASP A 171 -6.57 21.94 -0.10
N TRP A 172 -6.63 21.37 1.10
CA TRP A 172 -6.31 19.96 1.33
C TRP A 172 -7.36 19.01 0.77
N GLY A 173 -8.64 19.40 0.76
CA GLY A 173 -9.72 18.61 0.18
C GLY A 173 -9.49 18.42 -1.32
N GLU A 174 -9.19 19.49 -2.04
CA GLU A 174 -8.87 19.43 -3.47
C GLU A 174 -7.54 18.72 -3.75
N ALA A 175 -6.52 18.89 -2.91
CA ALA A 175 -5.25 18.20 -3.09
C ALA A 175 -5.40 16.68 -2.88
N ILE A 176 -6.11 16.27 -1.82
CA ILE A 176 -6.33 14.87 -1.47
C ILE A 176 -7.26 14.20 -2.48
N PHE A 177 -8.45 14.79 -2.68
CA PHE A 177 -9.50 14.32 -3.58
C PHE A 177 -9.43 15.01 -4.94
N ASN A 178 -8.22 15.08 -5.50
CA ASN A 178 -7.98 15.64 -6.82
C ASN A 178 -8.79 14.89 -7.91
N PRO A 179 -9.03 15.51 -9.09
CA PRO A 179 -9.97 14.98 -10.07
C PRO A 179 -9.76 13.52 -10.46
N SER A 180 -8.50 13.07 -10.50
CA SER A 180 -8.18 11.69 -10.87
C SER A 180 -8.24 10.68 -9.74
N PHE A 181 -8.24 11.12 -8.49
CA PHE A 181 -8.11 10.25 -7.32
C PHE A 181 -9.24 9.19 -7.20
N PRO A 182 -10.54 9.54 -7.25
CA PRO A 182 -11.59 8.57 -6.92
C PRO A 182 -11.59 7.34 -7.82
N TYR A 183 -11.42 7.51 -9.13
CA TYR A 183 -11.43 6.38 -10.07
C TYR A 183 -10.10 5.63 -10.08
N ARG A 184 -8.96 6.29 -9.85
CA ARG A 184 -7.65 5.61 -9.73
C ARG A 184 -7.59 4.74 -8.48
N PHE A 185 -8.12 5.25 -7.36
CA PHE A 185 -8.23 4.48 -6.11
C PHE A 185 -9.17 3.28 -6.28
N ALA A 186 -10.37 3.49 -6.82
CA ALA A 186 -11.30 2.40 -7.09
C ALA A 186 -10.72 1.34 -8.03
N HIS A 187 -10.04 1.77 -9.10
CA HIS A 187 -9.36 0.87 -10.04
C HIS A 187 -8.26 0.06 -9.34
N MET A 188 -7.39 0.71 -8.57
CA MET A 188 -6.27 0.05 -7.91
C MET A 188 -6.73 -0.98 -6.88
N LEU A 189 -7.75 -0.66 -6.07
CA LEU A 189 -8.32 -1.62 -5.12
C LEU A 189 -8.96 -2.81 -5.82
N ALA A 190 -9.75 -2.57 -6.87
CA ALA A 190 -10.35 -3.64 -7.65
C ALA A 190 -9.29 -4.55 -8.28
N ALA A 191 -8.22 -3.96 -8.85
CA ALA A 191 -7.10 -4.69 -9.42
C ALA A 191 -6.35 -5.53 -8.37
N ALA A 192 -6.11 -4.99 -7.17
CA ALA A 192 -5.50 -5.72 -6.06
C ALA A 192 -6.36 -6.93 -5.64
N TYR A 193 -7.67 -6.73 -5.47
CA TYR A 193 -8.59 -7.81 -5.10
C TYR A 193 -8.68 -8.89 -6.18
N LEU A 194 -8.75 -8.50 -7.45
CA LEU A 194 -8.72 -9.45 -8.57
C LEU A 194 -7.40 -10.21 -8.62
N THR A 195 -6.26 -9.53 -8.43
CA THR A 195 -4.93 -10.15 -8.41
C THR A 195 -4.87 -11.27 -7.37
N THR A 196 -5.27 -10.99 -6.14
CA THR A 196 -5.34 -12.01 -5.09
C THR A 196 -6.32 -13.12 -5.45
N ALA A 197 -7.52 -12.79 -5.95
CA ALA A 197 -8.52 -13.80 -6.29
C ALA A 197 -8.01 -14.80 -7.34
N PHE A 198 -7.34 -14.32 -8.39
CA PHE A 198 -6.73 -15.19 -9.41
C PHE A 198 -5.58 -16.03 -8.85
N ILE A 199 -4.74 -15.48 -7.97
CA ILE A 199 -3.65 -16.23 -7.32
C ILE A 199 -4.22 -17.33 -6.42
N VAL A 200 -5.21 -17.01 -5.58
CA VAL A 200 -5.85 -17.97 -4.67
C VAL A 200 -6.57 -19.06 -5.46
N ALA A 201 -7.32 -18.70 -6.50
CA ALA A 201 -8.01 -19.66 -7.36
C ALA A 201 -7.03 -20.54 -8.15
N GLY A 202 -5.96 -19.95 -8.69
CA GLY A 202 -4.94 -20.68 -9.43
C GLY A 202 -4.20 -21.71 -8.57
N ILE A 203 -3.80 -21.32 -7.35
CA ILE A 203 -3.18 -22.24 -6.39
C ILE A 203 -4.19 -23.30 -5.92
N GLY A 204 -5.46 -22.94 -5.72
CA GLY A 204 -6.50 -23.89 -5.32
C GLY A 204 -6.89 -24.90 -6.43
N ALA A 205 -6.59 -24.59 -7.69
CA ALA A 205 -6.88 -25.46 -8.83
C ALA A 205 -5.73 -26.40 -9.20
N TRP A 206 -4.52 -26.18 -8.66
CA TRP A 206 -3.33 -27.00 -8.88
C TRP A 206 -3.22 -28.10 -7.82
#